data_AF-A0A239ME81-F1
#
_entry.id   AF-A0A239ME81-F1
#
_cell.length_a   1.000
_cell.length_b   1.000
_cell.length_c   1.000
_cell.angle_alpha   90.00
_cell.angle_beta   90.00
_cell.angle_gamma   90.00
#
_symmetry.space_group_name_H-M   'P 1'
#
loop_
_entity.id
_entity.type
_entity.pdbx_description
1 polymer ?
#
loop_
_entity_poly.entity_id
_entity_poly.type
_entity_poly.pdbx_seq_one_letter_code
_entity_poly.pdbx_strand_id
1 'polypeptide(L)'
;RSLSYTRDNADIVALRIVLQLEEPYYSGNFDKLVSYSAPVLPLASSEPVTSVFFHLDPLWADPEIDFIGIDNYMPLSDWRDGSAHLDAGNGWPTVYDRAYLHANIEGGEGYDWFYASDADRTAQIRTPVEDGSEGKPWVFRPKDLSAWWANAHFDRPSGAESATPTAWIPQSKPIVFTECGCPAIDRGTNQPNVFFDPKSSESAAPYFSRGWRDDAIQRAYYEALLTYWEEAANNPVSTIYSAPMIDLPDCAAWTWDARPYPHFPALTEIWTDGPNWQRGHWLTGRMGGGSLAALVRDLCLRAGLPEARVDTTGLTGSVEGYILTALESPRASISTLARHFGFDAVESEGQIRFLMRGRGAVVSLTHDDLVAPREGDILELVRAQETELPQALKWQVTRAEGDYDTAQVEARRITVDSTRVTSEAFPIAVPPEEA
;
A
#
# COMPACT_ATOMS: atom_id res chain seq x y z
N ARG A 1 12.04 14.81 10.18
CA ARG A 1 12.08 13.56 9.39
C ARG A 1 10.76 13.45 8.64
N SER A 2 10.44 14.42 7.80
CA SER A 2 9.13 14.52 7.17
C SER A 2 9.12 13.73 5.87
N LEU A 3 7.99 13.08 5.57
CA LEU A 3 7.74 12.52 4.26
C LEU A 3 7.27 13.64 3.34
N SER A 4 7.98 13.85 2.24
CA SER A 4 7.62 14.79 1.18
C SER A 4 7.49 14.04 -0.13
N TYR A 5 6.87 14.65 -1.14
CA TYR A 5 6.73 13.98 -2.42
C TYR A 5 6.53 14.99 -3.56
N THR A 6 6.72 14.51 -4.78
CA THR A 6 6.42 15.25 -6.00
C THR A 6 5.22 14.60 -6.66
N ARG A 7 4.23 15.43 -6.98
CA ARG A 7 2.98 15.02 -7.58
C ARG A 7 2.90 15.53 -9.02
N ASP A 8 2.37 14.70 -9.91
CA ASP A 8 1.95 15.09 -11.25
C ASP A 8 0.47 14.73 -11.39
N ASN A 9 -0.38 15.75 -11.39
CA ASN A 9 -1.84 15.63 -11.30
C ASN A 9 -2.32 14.84 -10.08
N ALA A 10 -2.90 13.65 -10.25
CA ALA A 10 -3.39 12.82 -9.15
C ALA A 10 -2.35 11.81 -8.63
N ASP A 11 -1.20 11.68 -9.30
CA ASP A 11 -0.22 10.63 -9.04
C ASP A 11 1.02 11.14 -8.32
N ILE A 12 1.46 10.38 -7.33
CA ILE A 12 2.76 10.60 -6.69
C ILE A 12 3.83 10.00 -7.60
N VAL A 13 4.68 10.87 -8.13
CA VAL A 13 5.76 10.47 -9.06
C VAL A 13 6.99 10.04 -8.27
N ALA A 14 7.29 10.72 -7.16
CA ALA A 14 8.42 10.42 -6.31
C ALA A 14 8.08 10.69 -4.84
N LEU A 15 8.38 9.74 -3.96
CA LEU A 15 8.38 9.94 -2.52
C LEU A 15 9.80 10.30 -2.08
N ARG A 16 9.94 11.25 -1.15
CA ARG A 16 11.23 11.77 -0.68
C ARG A 16 11.17 11.93 0.83
N ILE A 17 12.17 11.42 1.54
CA ILE A 17 12.29 11.66 2.98
C ILE A 17 13.21 12.85 3.19
N VAL A 18 12.70 13.86 3.90
CA VAL A 18 13.49 15.03 4.29
C VAL A 18 14.13 14.75 5.64
N LEU A 19 15.43 14.54 5.60
CA LEU A 19 16.28 14.44 6.79
C LEU A 19 16.81 15.83 7.11
N GLN A 20 16.13 16.55 8.01
CA GLN A 20 16.71 17.74 8.63
C GLN A 20 17.68 17.26 9.72
N LEU A 21 18.98 17.39 9.44
CA LEU A 21 20.04 17.18 10.40
C LEU A 21 20.28 18.52 11.10
N GLU A 22 19.69 18.71 12.28
CA GLU A 22 20.09 19.82 13.15
C GLU A 22 21.35 19.42 13.91
N GLU A 23 22.32 20.34 14.03
CA GLU A 23 23.35 20.19 15.06
C GLU A 23 22.66 20.07 16.42
N PRO A 24 23.17 19.27 17.37
CA PRO A 24 22.58 19.15 18.69
C PRO A 24 22.74 20.47 19.45
N TYR A 25 21.81 21.41 19.23
CA TYR A 25 21.78 22.69 19.89
C TYR A 25 21.00 22.53 21.19
N TYR A 26 21.73 22.27 22.28
CA TYR A 26 21.22 22.40 23.65
C TYR A 26 21.04 23.90 23.97
N SER A 27 19.95 24.50 23.52
CA SER A 27 19.46 25.76 24.10
C SER A 27 17.95 25.71 24.18
N GLY A 28 17.44 25.75 25.40
CA GLY A 28 16.03 25.58 25.73
C GLY A 28 15.12 26.51 24.94
N ASN A 29 14.33 25.89 24.06
CA ASN A 29 12.90 26.10 23.87
C ASN A 29 12.43 24.92 23.03
N PHE A 30 12.01 23.89 23.74
CA PHE A 30 11.42 22.72 23.15
C PHE A 30 9.93 23.02 22.93
N ASP A 31 9.61 23.80 21.89
CA ASP A 31 8.24 24.26 21.61
C ASP A 31 7.30 23.15 21.04
N LYS A 32 7.80 21.91 20.91
CA LYS A 32 7.00 20.69 20.70
C LYS A 32 7.73 19.49 21.30
N LEU A 33 7.47 19.07 22.53
CA LEU A 33 8.28 17.97 23.11
C LEU A 33 7.67 17.17 24.24
N VAL A 34 6.47 16.66 24.01
CA VAL A 34 6.07 15.36 24.56
C VAL A 34 5.18 14.66 23.54
N SER A 35 5.66 13.54 22.99
CA SER A 35 4.85 12.62 22.20
C SER A 35 4.71 11.29 22.96
N TYR A 36 3.51 10.73 22.95
CA TYR A 36 3.22 9.41 23.50
C TYR A 36 2.40 8.66 22.45
N SER A 37 2.86 7.48 22.08
CA SER A 37 2.14 6.57 21.21
C SER A 37 1.46 5.47 22.03
N ALA A 38 0.22 5.16 21.66
CA ALA A 38 -0.49 4.02 22.19
C ALA A 38 -1.23 3.29 21.06
N PRO A 39 -1.44 1.97 21.19
CA PRO A 39 -2.40 1.28 20.36
C PRO A 39 -3.78 1.93 20.55
N VAL A 40 -4.41 2.33 19.45
CA VAL A 40 -5.73 2.97 19.48
C VAL A 40 -6.78 1.94 19.88
N LEU A 41 -7.42 2.21 21.04
CA LEU A 41 -8.68 1.64 21.56
C LEU A 41 -8.73 0.10 21.70
N PRO A 42 -9.55 -0.44 22.63
CA PRO A 42 -9.73 -1.89 22.72
C PRO A 42 -10.29 -2.41 21.40
N LEU A 43 -9.57 -3.38 20.80
CA LEU A 43 -10.06 -4.20 19.70
C LEU A 43 -11.48 -4.66 20.03
N ALA A 44 -12.42 -4.46 19.09
CA ALA A 44 -13.77 -4.99 19.19
C ALA A 44 -13.69 -6.50 19.49
N SER A 45 -14.04 -6.88 20.72
CA SER A 45 -14.10 -8.27 21.16
C SER A 45 -15.49 -8.84 20.91
N SER A 46 -15.56 -10.16 20.71
CA SER A 46 -16.82 -10.92 20.71
C SER A 46 -17.53 -10.94 22.07
N GLU A 47 -16.83 -10.55 23.14
CA GLU A 47 -17.41 -10.23 24.43
C GLU A 47 -17.94 -8.78 24.40
N PRO A 48 -19.15 -8.50 24.91
CA PRO A 48 -19.63 -7.13 25.03
C PRO A 48 -18.59 -6.33 25.81
N VAL A 49 -18.00 -5.30 25.19
CA VAL A 49 -17.09 -4.38 25.86
C VAL A 49 -17.89 -3.72 26.96
N THR A 50 -17.80 -4.26 28.17
CA THR A 50 -18.60 -3.76 29.29
C THR A 50 -18.08 -2.41 29.74
N SER A 51 -16.90 -1.95 29.29
CA SER A 51 -16.42 -0.61 29.61
C SER A 51 -15.56 0.02 28.52
N VAL A 52 -15.83 1.29 28.23
CA VAL A 52 -14.99 2.17 27.38
C VAL A 52 -14.33 3.20 28.28
N PHE A 53 -13.04 3.43 28.10
CA PHE A 53 -12.31 4.46 28.84
C PHE A 53 -11.33 5.20 27.95
N PHE A 54 -11.25 6.52 28.13
CA PHE A 54 -10.31 7.37 27.43
C PHE A 54 -9.11 7.68 28.34
N HIS A 55 -8.34 6.63 28.65
CA HIS A 55 -7.26 6.68 29.64
C HIS A 55 -6.16 7.70 29.34
N LEU A 56 -6.01 8.10 28.07
CA LEU A 56 -4.99 9.03 27.61
C LEU A 56 -5.47 10.47 27.54
N ASP A 57 -6.76 10.73 27.70
CA ASP A 57 -7.29 12.09 27.68
C ASP A 57 -6.65 13.02 28.72
N PRO A 58 -6.33 12.59 29.96
CA PRO A 58 -5.61 13.45 30.90
C PRO A 58 -4.23 13.89 30.38
N LEU A 59 -3.51 12.99 29.68
CA LEU A 59 -2.23 13.33 29.05
C LEU A 59 -2.48 14.25 27.86
N TRP A 60 -3.31 13.81 26.92
CA TRP A 60 -3.57 14.53 25.69
C TRP A 60 -4.28 15.87 25.87
N ALA A 61 -4.98 16.11 26.97
CA ALA A 61 -5.57 17.40 27.30
C ALA A 61 -4.61 18.33 28.05
N ASP A 62 -3.49 17.82 28.60
CA ASP A 62 -2.55 18.62 29.38
C ASP A 62 -1.95 19.76 28.55
N PRO A 63 -1.94 21.02 29.02
CA PRO A 63 -1.48 22.17 28.25
C PRO A 63 -0.02 22.09 27.78
N GLU A 64 0.81 21.23 28.36
CA GLU A 64 2.22 21.02 27.96
C GLU A 64 2.39 19.96 26.84
N ILE A 65 1.29 19.36 26.36
CA ILE A 65 1.31 18.42 25.22
C ILE A 65 0.81 19.15 23.97
N ASP A 66 1.57 19.13 22.88
CA ASP A 66 1.23 19.93 21.69
C ASP A 66 0.39 19.18 20.65
N PHE A 67 0.38 17.85 20.67
CA PHE A 67 -0.31 17.02 19.69
C PHE A 67 -0.65 15.61 20.21
N ILE A 68 -1.52 14.91 19.48
CA ILE A 68 -1.87 13.51 19.71
C ILE A 68 -0.96 12.61 18.87
N GLY A 69 -0.10 11.82 19.51
CA GLY A 69 0.77 10.87 18.84
C GLY A 69 0.06 9.52 18.59
N ILE A 70 0.06 9.05 17.34
CA ILE A 70 -0.53 7.75 16.98
C ILE A 70 0.46 6.93 16.15
N ASP A 71 0.67 5.68 16.54
CA ASP A 71 1.34 4.69 15.69
C ASP A 71 0.30 4.08 14.74
N ASN A 72 0.20 4.66 13.55
CA ASN A 72 -0.80 4.33 12.56
C ASN A 72 -0.37 3.13 11.69
N TYR A 73 -0.79 1.95 12.14
CA TYR A 73 -0.65 0.69 11.42
C TYR A 73 -2.01 0.04 11.13
N MET A 74 -3.05 0.87 10.97
CA MET A 74 -4.42 0.41 10.77
C MET A 74 -4.56 -0.29 9.39
N PRO A 75 -5.28 -1.42 9.29
CA PRO A 75 -5.45 -2.13 8.02
C PRO A 75 -6.09 -1.27 6.94
N LEU A 76 -5.53 -1.29 5.73
CA LEU A 76 -6.06 -0.59 4.55
C LEU A 76 -6.63 -1.56 3.50
N SER A 77 -6.72 -2.85 3.81
CA SER A 77 -7.29 -3.84 2.89
C SER A 77 -7.67 -5.15 3.61
N ASP A 78 -8.49 -5.97 2.95
CA ASP A 78 -8.80 -7.36 3.33
C ASP A 78 -8.70 -8.29 2.10
N TRP A 79 -7.63 -8.10 1.31
CA TRP A 79 -7.45 -8.72 0.01
C TRP A 79 -7.04 -10.20 0.09
N ARG A 80 -7.45 -11.02 -0.88
CA ARG A 80 -7.23 -12.48 -0.91
C ARG A 80 -6.87 -12.97 -2.31
N ASP A 81 -6.58 -14.27 -2.45
CA ASP A 81 -6.32 -14.87 -3.76
C ASP A 81 -7.61 -15.04 -4.57
N GLY A 82 -7.46 -14.93 -5.89
CA GLY A 82 -8.55 -15.07 -6.85
C GLY A 82 -9.52 -13.88 -6.84
N SER A 83 -10.69 -14.07 -7.45
CA SER A 83 -11.72 -13.03 -7.61
C SER A 83 -13.02 -13.33 -6.86
N ALA A 84 -13.02 -14.37 -6.02
CA ALA A 84 -14.21 -14.85 -5.31
C ALA A 84 -14.40 -14.20 -3.93
N HIS A 85 -13.40 -13.47 -3.43
CA HIS A 85 -13.50 -12.75 -2.16
C HIS A 85 -14.34 -11.47 -2.31
N LEU A 86 -14.89 -10.98 -1.20
CA LEU A 86 -15.86 -9.89 -1.17
C LEU A 86 -15.33 -8.60 -1.82
N ASP A 87 -14.06 -8.25 -1.62
CA ASP A 87 -13.48 -7.00 -2.16
C ASP A 87 -13.40 -7.03 -3.68
N ALA A 88 -12.96 -8.15 -4.27
CA ALA A 88 -13.02 -8.34 -5.72
C ALA A 88 -14.47 -8.40 -6.22
N GLY A 89 -15.37 -9.04 -5.47
CA GLY A 89 -16.80 -9.07 -5.75
C GLY A 89 -17.46 -7.68 -5.72
N ASN A 90 -16.92 -6.74 -4.94
CA ASN A 90 -17.33 -5.34 -4.88
C ASN A 90 -16.75 -4.50 -6.03
N GLY A 91 -16.04 -5.11 -6.98
CA GLY A 91 -15.54 -4.46 -8.19
C GLY A 91 -14.15 -3.84 -8.04
N TRP A 92 -13.47 -4.00 -6.90
CA TRP A 92 -12.10 -3.54 -6.76
C TRP A 92 -11.17 -4.40 -7.64
N PRO A 93 -10.30 -3.79 -8.46
CA PRO A 93 -9.53 -4.55 -9.45
C PRO A 93 -8.28 -5.20 -8.86
N THR A 94 -7.72 -4.65 -7.78
CA THR A 94 -6.47 -5.11 -7.17
C THR A 94 -6.24 -4.46 -5.79
N VAL A 95 -5.38 -5.08 -4.97
CA VAL A 95 -4.97 -4.55 -3.66
C VAL A 95 -4.17 -3.25 -3.76
N TYR A 96 -3.51 -2.99 -4.89
CA TYR A 96 -2.73 -1.76 -5.11
C TYR A 96 -3.61 -0.57 -5.56
N ASP A 97 -4.91 -0.78 -5.75
CA ASP A 97 -5.80 0.27 -6.26
C ASP A 97 -5.93 1.40 -5.23
N ARG A 98 -5.61 2.63 -5.65
CA ARG A 98 -5.57 3.77 -4.73
C ARG A 98 -6.96 4.08 -4.16
N ALA A 99 -8.01 3.95 -4.95
CA ALA A 99 -9.37 4.20 -4.49
C ALA A 99 -9.83 3.12 -3.51
N TYR A 100 -9.43 1.86 -3.72
CA TYR A 100 -9.65 0.78 -2.75
C TYR A 100 -8.97 1.07 -1.41
N LEU A 101 -7.68 1.45 -1.43
CA LEU A 101 -6.93 1.77 -0.22
C LEU A 101 -7.50 3.02 0.48
N HIS A 102 -7.88 4.06 -0.27
CA HIS A 102 -8.57 5.25 0.26
C HIS A 102 -9.88 4.91 0.96
N ALA A 103 -10.72 4.07 0.33
CA ALA A 103 -11.99 3.63 0.91
C ALA A 103 -11.80 2.83 2.20
N ASN A 104 -10.58 2.34 2.47
CA ASN A 104 -10.22 1.65 3.69
C ASN A 104 -9.36 2.52 4.64
N ILE A 105 -9.19 3.83 4.45
CA ILE A 105 -8.53 4.66 5.48
C ILE A 105 -9.51 4.99 6.61
N GLU A 106 -10.68 5.53 6.28
CA GLU A 106 -11.82 5.71 7.19
C GLU A 106 -12.99 4.79 6.79
N GLY A 107 -12.67 3.50 6.59
CA GLY A 107 -13.62 2.45 6.20
C GLY A 107 -13.03 1.05 6.39
N GLY A 108 -13.78 -0.01 6.12
CA GLY A 108 -13.29 -1.40 6.21
C GLY A 108 -13.07 -1.91 7.63
N GLU A 109 -12.08 -2.80 7.81
CA GLU A 109 -11.74 -3.39 9.11
C GLU A 109 -11.34 -2.30 10.12
N GLY A 110 -11.98 -2.28 11.30
CA GLY A 110 -11.73 -1.28 12.34
C GLY A 110 -12.46 0.05 12.14
N TYR A 111 -13.35 0.13 11.15
CA TYR A 111 -14.27 1.27 10.95
C TYR A 111 -15.69 0.79 10.69
N ASP A 112 -15.92 0.11 9.58
CA ASP A 112 -17.24 -0.40 9.19
C ASP A 112 -17.55 -1.71 9.91
N TRP A 113 -16.54 -2.57 10.06
CA TRP A 113 -16.69 -3.93 10.55
C TRP A 113 -15.42 -4.46 11.24
N PHE A 114 -15.55 -5.59 11.92
CA PHE A 114 -14.45 -6.37 12.50
C PHE A 114 -14.69 -7.88 12.29
N TYR A 115 -13.67 -8.69 12.58
CA TYR A 115 -13.80 -10.15 12.62
C TYR A 115 -13.90 -10.64 14.06
N ALA A 116 -15.00 -11.33 14.40
CA ALA A 116 -15.23 -11.84 15.76
C ALA A 116 -14.37 -13.07 16.10
N SER A 117 -13.82 -13.74 15.09
CA SER A 117 -12.92 -14.89 15.23
C SER A 117 -12.03 -15.07 13.99
N ASP A 118 -10.98 -15.90 14.11
CA ASP A 118 -10.16 -16.31 12.96
C ASP A 118 -10.94 -17.12 11.92
N ALA A 119 -11.96 -17.86 12.35
CA ALA A 119 -12.86 -18.57 11.46
C ALA A 119 -13.68 -17.60 10.62
N ASP A 120 -14.20 -16.53 11.24
CA ASP A 120 -14.91 -15.45 10.54
C ASP A 120 -13.97 -14.71 9.59
N ARG A 121 -12.72 -14.44 10.02
CA ARG A 121 -11.70 -13.88 9.13
C ARG A 121 -11.47 -14.78 7.93
N THR A 122 -11.32 -16.09 8.12
CA THR A 122 -11.11 -17.04 7.01
C THR A 122 -12.30 -17.09 6.06
N ALA A 123 -13.52 -17.12 6.60
CA ALA A 123 -14.76 -17.15 5.84
C ALA A 123 -15.19 -15.77 5.29
N GLN A 124 -14.44 -14.71 5.63
CA GLN A 124 -14.75 -13.32 5.31
C GLN A 124 -16.11 -12.84 5.86
N ILE A 125 -16.50 -13.33 7.05
CA ILE A 125 -17.72 -12.94 7.76
C ILE A 125 -17.45 -11.66 8.56
N ARG A 126 -17.81 -10.53 7.97
CA ARG A 126 -17.59 -9.19 8.54
C ARG A 126 -18.73 -8.81 9.48
N THR A 127 -18.41 -8.52 10.75
CA THR A 127 -19.40 -8.09 11.76
C THR A 127 -19.40 -6.57 11.84
N PRO A 128 -20.54 -5.86 11.66
CA PRO A 128 -20.58 -4.41 11.73
C PRO A 128 -20.11 -3.86 13.10
N VAL A 129 -19.43 -2.71 13.08
CA VAL A 129 -19.11 -1.96 14.30
C VAL A 129 -20.30 -1.06 14.66
N GLU A 130 -20.94 -1.36 15.80
CA GLU A 130 -22.14 -0.68 16.29
C GLU A 130 -22.01 -0.29 17.77
N ASP A 131 -22.84 0.67 18.22
CA ASP A 131 -22.93 1.12 19.62
C ASP A 131 -24.36 1.02 20.18
N GLY A 132 -25.19 0.16 19.57
CA GLY A 132 -26.58 -0.06 19.99
C GLY A 132 -27.37 1.24 20.18
N SER A 133 -27.96 1.42 21.38
CA SER A 133 -28.81 2.56 21.70
C SER A 133 -28.06 3.86 21.99
N GLU A 134 -26.78 3.80 22.33
CA GLU A 134 -25.97 5.00 22.61
C GLU A 134 -25.60 5.74 21.31
N GLY A 135 -25.55 5.02 20.19
CA GLY A 135 -25.49 5.61 18.85
C GLY A 135 -24.17 6.35 18.55
N LYS A 136 -23.08 6.04 19.25
CA LYS A 136 -21.74 6.60 19.02
C LYS A 136 -20.73 5.51 18.62
N PRO A 137 -20.91 4.85 17.47
CA PRO A 137 -20.04 3.75 17.04
C PRO A 137 -18.56 4.14 16.92
N TRP A 138 -18.26 5.42 16.73
CA TRP A 138 -16.90 5.94 16.67
C TRP A 138 -16.05 5.59 17.90
N VAL A 139 -16.65 5.36 19.08
CA VAL A 139 -15.90 4.94 20.28
C VAL A 139 -15.27 3.54 20.14
N PHE A 140 -15.75 2.75 19.19
CA PHE A 140 -15.25 1.40 18.87
C PHE A 140 -14.57 1.32 17.50
N ARG A 141 -14.45 2.44 16.79
CA ARG A 141 -13.81 2.52 15.47
C ARG A 141 -12.41 3.10 15.64
N PRO A 142 -11.36 2.27 15.80
CA PRO A 142 -9.98 2.78 15.93
C PRO A 142 -9.53 3.67 14.76
N LYS A 143 -10.17 3.56 13.59
CA LYS A 143 -9.86 4.37 12.40
C LYS A 143 -10.65 5.67 12.30
N ASP A 144 -11.67 5.87 13.14
CA ASP A 144 -12.54 7.05 13.08
C ASP A 144 -11.92 8.24 13.83
N LEU A 145 -10.74 8.63 13.34
CA LEU A 145 -9.92 9.71 13.91
C LEU A 145 -10.68 11.04 13.90
N SER A 146 -11.44 11.30 12.82
CA SER A 146 -12.26 12.49 12.68
C SER A 146 -13.34 12.60 13.75
N ALA A 147 -14.12 11.54 13.96
CA ALA A 147 -15.15 11.55 15.00
C ALA A 147 -14.53 11.56 16.40
N TRP A 148 -13.47 10.79 16.66
CA TRP A 148 -12.76 10.83 17.93
C TRP A 148 -12.29 12.25 18.25
N TRP A 149 -11.58 12.88 17.32
CA TRP A 149 -11.02 14.23 17.50
C TRP A 149 -12.09 15.32 17.66
N ALA A 150 -13.22 15.20 16.95
CA ALA A 150 -14.26 16.23 16.90
C ALA A 150 -15.33 16.12 18.01
N ASN A 151 -15.35 15.05 18.81
CA ASN A 151 -16.38 14.83 19.82
C ASN A 151 -15.86 14.94 21.26
N ALA A 152 -16.76 15.25 22.19
CA ALA A 152 -16.45 15.17 23.62
C ALA A 152 -16.42 13.69 24.05
N HIS A 153 -15.44 13.35 24.88
CA HIS A 153 -15.25 11.98 25.34
C HIS A 153 -15.93 11.74 26.68
N PHE A 154 -16.59 10.59 26.81
CA PHE A 154 -17.28 10.17 28.02
C PHE A 154 -16.91 8.74 28.34
N ASP A 155 -16.27 8.50 29.48
CA ASP A 155 -16.00 7.14 29.95
C ASP A 155 -17.31 6.37 30.16
N ARG A 156 -17.28 5.07 29.93
CA ARG A 156 -18.40 4.14 30.09
C ARG A 156 -18.06 3.00 31.07
N PRO A 157 -17.82 3.25 32.37
CA PRO A 157 -17.57 2.19 33.33
C PRO A 157 -18.85 1.36 33.52
N SER A 158 -18.96 0.18 32.93
CA SER A 158 -20.20 -0.63 32.83
C SER A 158 -21.10 -0.33 31.61
N GLY A 159 -20.56 0.30 30.58
CA GLY A 159 -21.18 0.33 29.24
C GLY A 159 -22.12 1.51 28.98
N ALA A 160 -22.47 2.27 30.02
CA ALA A 160 -23.24 3.51 29.91
C ALA A 160 -22.34 4.73 30.13
N GLU A 161 -22.60 5.83 29.41
CA GLU A 161 -21.82 7.06 29.52
C GLU A 161 -21.88 7.68 30.92
N SER A 162 -20.71 8.13 31.37
CA SER A 162 -20.57 8.94 32.57
C SER A 162 -21.27 10.29 32.39
N ALA A 163 -21.76 10.86 33.49
CA ALA A 163 -22.50 12.14 33.45
C ALA A 163 -21.61 13.34 33.06
N THR A 164 -20.29 13.21 33.15
CA THR A 164 -19.32 14.26 32.85
C THR A 164 -18.33 13.76 31.80
N PRO A 165 -17.93 14.61 30.84
CA PRO A 165 -16.89 14.25 29.91
C PRO A 165 -15.53 14.17 30.61
N THR A 166 -14.56 13.58 29.92
CA THR A 166 -13.15 13.62 30.33
C THR A 166 -12.56 15.03 30.16
N ALA A 167 -11.25 15.18 30.38
CA ALA A 167 -10.55 16.44 30.16
C ALA A 167 -10.40 16.81 28.67
N TRP A 168 -10.70 15.89 27.74
CA TRP A 168 -10.55 16.15 26.31
C TRP A 168 -11.45 17.30 25.85
N ILE A 169 -10.85 18.27 25.16
CA ILE A 169 -11.56 19.35 24.49
C ILE A 169 -11.56 19.00 22.99
N PRO A 170 -12.74 18.87 22.35
CA PRO A 170 -12.83 18.56 20.93
C PRO A 170 -12.00 19.52 20.09
N GLN A 171 -11.27 18.98 19.12
CA GLN A 171 -10.43 19.72 18.18
C GLN A 171 -9.26 20.50 18.81
N SER A 172 -8.95 20.27 20.09
CA SER A 172 -7.99 21.11 20.82
C SER A 172 -6.55 20.98 20.34
N LYS A 173 -6.19 19.83 19.75
CA LYS A 173 -4.82 19.53 19.32
C LYS A 173 -4.81 18.75 18.00
N PRO A 174 -3.80 18.95 17.15
CA PRO A 174 -3.63 18.12 15.95
C PRO A 174 -3.23 16.69 16.32
N ILE A 175 -3.43 15.77 15.37
CA ILE A 175 -2.93 14.40 15.39
C ILE A 175 -1.67 14.33 14.51
N VAL A 176 -0.66 13.66 15.02
CA VAL A 176 0.56 13.31 14.28
C VAL A 176 0.70 11.80 14.30
N PHE A 177 0.87 11.20 13.12
CA PHE A 177 1.29 9.81 13.04
C PHE A 177 2.77 9.73 13.40
N THR A 178 3.07 9.33 14.63
CA THR A 178 4.44 9.16 15.14
C THR A 178 5.15 8.00 14.47
N GLU A 179 4.36 7.03 14.00
CA GLU A 179 4.78 6.01 13.06
C GLU A 179 3.64 5.76 12.07
N CYS A 180 3.96 5.57 10.80
CA CYS A 180 3.04 4.99 9.83
C CYS A 180 3.81 4.20 8.79
N GLY A 181 3.29 3.05 8.38
CA GLY A 181 3.94 2.24 7.36
C GLY A 181 3.29 0.88 7.20
N CYS A 182 3.72 0.14 6.18
CA CYS A 182 3.41 -1.27 6.06
C CYS A 182 4.66 -2.04 5.60
N PRO A 183 4.75 -3.35 5.91
CA PRO A 183 5.89 -4.15 5.48
C PRO A 183 5.87 -4.33 3.95
N ALA A 184 7.05 -4.40 3.34
CA ALA A 184 7.21 -4.71 1.91
C ALA A 184 6.98 -6.20 1.63
N ILE A 185 5.79 -6.69 1.95
CA ILE A 185 5.34 -8.07 1.78
C ILE A 185 4.02 -8.05 1.01
N ASP A 186 3.80 -9.01 0.10
CA ASP A 186 2.51 -9.26 -0.54
C ASP A 186 1.35 -9.03 0.43
N ARG A 187 0.38 -8.17 0.07
CA ARG A 187 -0.75 -7.78 0.93
C ARG A 187 -0.35 -7.12 2.26
N GLY A 188 0.76 -6.38 2.30
CA GLY A 188 1.24 -5.62 3.46
C GLY A 188 0.17 -4.73 4.10
N THR A 189 -0.70 -4.15 3.27
CA THR A 189 -1.84 -3.32 3.67
C THR A 189 -2.94 -4.07 4.44
N ASN A 190 -3.00 -5.41 4.38
CA ASN A 190 -3.97 -6.21 5.15
C ASN A 190 -3.65 -6.19 6.65
N GLN A 191 -2.38 -6.05 7.00
CA GLN A 191 -1.94 -6.06 8.40
C GLN A 191 -0.65 -5.24 8.57
N PRO A 192 -0.73 -3.89 8.46
CA PRO A 192 0.46 -3.04 8.43
C PRO A 192 1.33 -3.11 9.69
N ASN A 193 0.77 -3.56 10.82
CA ASN A 193 1.45 -3.66 12.11
C ASN A 193 2.36 -4.89 12.25
N VAL A 194 2.41 -5.78 11.25
CA VAL A 194 3.26 -6.99 11.31
C VAL A 194 4.69 -6.68 10.94
N PHE A 195 5.60 -6.93 11.87
CA PHE A 195 7.05 -6.80 11.69
C PHE A 195 7.67 -8.17 11.42
N PHE A 196 8.19 -8.36 10.22
CA PHE A 196 8.89 -9.59 9.86
C PHE A 196 10.28 -9.65 10.49
N ASP A 197 10.51 -10.66 11.34
CA ASP A 197 11.82 -11.00 11.88
C ASP A 197 11.92 -12.53 12.06
N PRO A 198 12.68 -13.27 11.23
CA PRO A 198 12.76 -14.73 11.32
C PRO A 198 13.35 -15.24 12.64
N LYS A 199 13.90 -14.34 13.49
CA LYS A 199 14.42 -14.66 14.83
C LYS A 199 13.40 -14.44 15.94
N SER A 200 12.27 -13.79 15.65
CA SER A 200 11.24 -13.45 16.63
C SER A 200 10.07 -14.44 16.58
N SER A 201 9.52 -14.80 17.74
CA SER A 201 8.25 -15.54 17.84
C SER A 201 7.05 -14.70 17.39
N GLU A 202 7.18 -13.38 17.41
CA GLU A 202 6.14 -12.42 17.00
C GLU A 202 6.16 -12.12 15.49
N SER A 203 7.01 -12.83 14.73
CA SER A 203 7.12 -12.66 13.30
C SER A 203 5.99 -13.35 12.56
N ALA A 204 5.35 -12.60 11.69
CA ALA A 204 4.26 -13.08 10.84
C ALA A 204 4.40 -12.52 9.42
N ALA A 205 3.60 -13.07 8.51
CA ALA A 205 3.24 -12.38 7.27
C ALA A 205 1.84 -11.78 7.45
N PRO A 206 1.50 -10.70 6.73
CA PRO A 206 0.16 -10.14 6.77
C PRO A 206 -0.93 -11.18 6.47
N TYR A 207 -2.16 -10.94 6.94
CA TYR A 207 -3.27 -11.86 6.69
C TYR A 207 -3.41 -12.21 5.20
N PHE A 208 -3.52 -13.51 4.92
CA PHE A 208 -3.63 -14.08 3.57
C PHE A 208 -2.44 -13.79 2.65
N SER A 209 -1.36 -13.18 3.14
CA SER A 209 -0.16 -12.95 2.35
C SER A 209 0.50 -14.26 1.93
N ARG A 210 1.09 -14.27 0.73
CA ARG A 210 2.01 -15.33 0.29
C ARG A 210 3.39 -15.22 0.94
N GLY A 211 3.69 -14.08 1.58
CA GLY A 211 4.91 -13.84 2.36
C GLY A 211 6.13 -13.41 1.54
N TRP A 212 5.93 -13.09 0.25
CA TRP A 212 6.99 -12.71 -0.68
C TRP A 212 7.20 -11.20 -0.62
N ARG A 213 8.39 -10.72 -0.99
CA ARG A 213 8.65 -9.28 -1.05
C ARG A 213 7.72 -8.60 -2.05
N ASP A 214 7.22 -7.44 -1.67
CA ASP A 214 6.41 -6.58 -2.54
C ASP A 214 6.69 -5.12 -2.18
N ASP A 215 7.52 -4.45 -2.99
CA ASP A 215 7.81 -3.03 -2.79
C ASP A 215 6.67 -2.14 -3.33
N ALA A 216 5.89 -2.65 -4.28
CA ALA A 216 4.79 -1.90 -4.89
C ALA A 216 3.62 -1.70 -3.92
N ILE A 217 3.33 -2.68 -3.05
CA ILE A 217 2.29 -2.53 -2.02
C ILE A 217 2.69 -1.54 -0.94
N GLN A 218 3.98 -1.53 -0.54
CA GLN A 218 4.49 -0.54 0.40
C GLN A 218 4.38 0.88 -0.18
N ARG A 219 4.75 1.05 -1.45
CA ARG A 219 4.54 2.31 -2.15
C ARG A 219 3.06 2.71 -2.19
N ALA A 220 2.18 1.78 -2.59
CA ALA A 220 0.74 2.03 -2.69
C ALA A 220 0.13 2.47 -1.35
N TYR A 221 0.56 1.87 -0.23
CA TYR A 221 0.18 2.30 1.12
C TYR A 221 0.52 3.77 1.38
N TYR A 222 1.78 4.17 1.15
CA TYR A 222 2.19 5.55 1.40
C TYR A 222 1.51 6.54 0.45
N GLU A 223 1.35 6.16 -0.82
CA GLU A 223 0.63 7.01 -1.77
C GLU A 223 -0.82 7.22 -1.36
N ALA A 224 -1.51 6.16 -0.93
CA ALA A 224 -2.88 6.22 -0.44
C ALA A 224 -2.98 7.10 0.81
N LEU A 225 -2.15 6.84 1.83
CA LEU A 225 -2.16 7.57 3.09
C LEU A 225 -1.95 9.08 2.87
N LEU A 226 -0.92 9.45 2.11
CA LEU A 226 -0.58 10.84 1.86
C LEU A 226 -1.67 11.58 1.07
N THR A 227 -2.10 10.99 -0.05
CA THR A 227 -3.10 11.65 -0.91
C THR A 227 -4.49 11.73 -0.29
N TYR A 228 -4.83 10.81 0.63
CA TYR A 228 -6.10 10.85 1.35
C TYR A 228 -6.13 12.02 2.34
N TRP A 229 -5.09 12.16 3.18
CA TRP A 229 -5.05 13.19 4.22
C TRP A 229 -4.64 14.57 3.71
N GLU A 230 -4.11 14.68 2.48
CA GLU A 230 -3.95 15.96 1.77
C GLU A 230 -5.29 16.55 1.31
N GLU A 231 -6.30 15.72 1.06
CA GLU A 231 -7.61 16.20 0.62
C GLU A 231 -8.33 16.90 1.77
N ALA A 232 -8.66 18.17 1.58
CA ALA A 232 -9.25 19.01 2.63
C ALA A 232 -10.60 18.47 3.11
N ALA A 233 -11.32 17.75 2.26
CA ALA A 233 -12.57 17.09 2.63
C ALA A 233 -12.39 15.97 3.67
N ASN A 234 -11.21 15.33 3.72
CA ASN A 234 -10.90 14.24 4.64
C ASN A 234 -10.16 14.72 5.89
N ASN A 235 -9.50 15.87 5.83
CA ASN A 235 -8.69 16.41 6.93
C ASN A 235 -9.27 17.75 7.43
N PRO A 236 -10.31 17.72 8.30
CA PRO A 236 -11.05 18.91 8.69
C PRO A 236 -10.17 19.91 9.46
N VAL A 237 -10.48 21.20 9.34
CA VAL A 237 -9.75 22.27 10.02
C VAL A 237 -10.33 22.52 11.42
N SER A 238 -9.45 22.58 12.42
CA SER A 238 -9.81 22.90 13.80
C SER A 238 -10.39 24.31 13.92
N THR A 239 -11.48 24.40 14.67
CA THR A 239 -12.05 25.69 15.10
C THR A 239 -11.23 26.36 16.22
N ILE A 240 -10.29 25.65 16.85
CA ILE A 240 -9.47 26.15 17.97
C ILE A 240 -8.14 26.72 17.47
N TYR A 241 -7.40 25.94 16.67
CA TYR A 241 -6.06 26.33 16.21
C TYR A 241 -5.98 26.65 14.71
N SER A 242 -7.10 26.58 13.97
CA SER A 242 -7.21 26.99 12.57
C SER A 242 -6.26 26.27 11.59
N ALA A 243 -5.89 25.02 11.89
CA ALA A 243 -5.12 24.16 10.98
C ALA A 243 -5.77 22.75 10.89
N PRO A 244 -5.36 21.89 9.94
CA PRO A 244 -5.95 20.57 9.76
C PRO A 244 -5.83 19.66 11.00
N MET A 245 -6.72 18.67 11.10
CA MET A 245 -6.75 17.65 12.15
C MET A 245 -5.47 16.82 12.14
N ILE A 246 -5.10 16.23 11.00
CA ILE A 246 -3.83 15.52 10.82
C ILE A 246 -2.77 16.53 10.39
N ASP A 247 -1.73 16.71 11.19
CA ASP A 247 -0.52 17.47 10.83
C ASP A 247 0.39 16.59 9.97
N LEU A 248 -0.03 16.40 8.72
CA LEU A 248 0.61 15.48 7.78
C LEU A 248 2.12 15.74 7.56
N PRO A 249 2.60 17.01 7.49
CA PRO A 249 4.04 17.30 7.38
C PRO A 249 4.88 16.77 8.55
N ASP A 250 4.31 16.69 9.76
CA ASP A 250 5.01 16.21 10.96
C ASP A 250 4.84 14.70 11.18
N CYS A 251 4.05 14.01 10.35
CA CYS A 251 3.92 12.55 10.39
C CYS A 251 5.21 11.85 9.94
N ALA A 252 5.54 10.74 10.61
CA ALA A 252 6.79 10.00 10.40
C ALA A 252 6.55 8.62 9.78
N ALA A 253 7.11 8.44 8.58
CA ALA A 253 7.11 7.15 7.90
C ALA A 253 8.08 6.17 8.56
N TRP A 254 7.60 4.96 8.85
CA TRP A 254 8.38 3.88 9.42
C TRP A 254 8.87 2.93 8.32
N THR A 255 10.16 2.68 8.13
CA THR A 255 11.30 3.33 8.82
C THR A 255 12.46 3.66 7.90
N TRP A 256 13.24 4.65 8.31
CA TRP A 256 14.47 5.03 7.64
C TRP A 256 15.68 4.57 8.46
N ASP A 257 16.48 3.66 7.91
CA ASP A 257 17.70 3.21 8.57
C ASP A 257 18.80 4.27 8.45
N ALA A 258 19.56 4.46 9.53
CA ALA A 258 20.73 5.33 9.52
C ALA A 258 21.93 4.69 8.82
N ARG A 259 21.96 3.36 8.69
CA ARG A 259 22.99 2.65 7.93
C ARG A 259 22.80 2.95 6.43
N PRO A 260 23.87 3.30 5.69
CA PRO A 260 23.75 3.67 4.30
C PRO A 260 23.38 2.47 3.43
N TYR A 261 22.41 2.65 2.53
CA TYR A 261 22.17 1.74 1.41
C TYR A 261 23.28 1.91 0.34
N PRO A 262 23.78 0.84 -0.30
CA PRO A 262 23.35 -0.55 -0.17
C PRO A 262 24.09 -1.34 0.93
N HIS A 263 25.02 -0.72 1.68
CA HIS A 263 25.79 -1.43 2.70
C HIS A 263 24.86 -2.17 3.66
N PHE A 264 23.87 -1.49 4.26
CA PHE A 264 22.70 -2.19 4.77
C PHE A 264 21.66 -2.29 3.64
N PRO A 265 21.14 -3.48 3.33
CA PRO A 265 21.28 -4.74 4.06
C PRO A 265 22.46 -5.66 3.66
N ALA A 266 23.27 -5.30 2.65
CA ALA A 266 24.21 -6.22 1.99
C ALA A 266 25.36 -6.79 2.87
N LEU A 267 25.91 -6.05 3.83
CA LEU A 267 27.07 -6.51 4.64
C LEU A 267 26.61 -7.39 5.81
N THR A 268 26.12 -8.58 5.50
CA THR A 268 25.59 -9.53 6.50
C THR A 268 26.63 -10.07 7.49
N GLU A 269 27.91 -9.96 7.16
CA GLU A 269 29.03 -10.27 8.09
C GLU A 269 29.20 -9.21 9.19
N ILE A 270 28.67 -7.99 8.98
CA ILE A 270 28.68 -6.90 9.95
C ILE A 270 27.34 -6.82 10.68
N TRP A 271 26.23 -6.97 9.95
CA TRP A 271 24.88 -6.84 10.47
C TRP A 271 24.09 -8.13 10.31
N THR A 272 23.59 -8.67 11.42
CA THR A 272 22.88 -9.95 11.40
C THR A 272 21.41 -9.85 10.99
N ASP A 273 20.88 -8.63 10.87
CA ASP A 273 19.48 -8.28 10.59
C ASP A 273 19.23 -7.87 9.12
N GLY A 274 20.25 -7.92 8.26
CA GLY A 274 20.11 -7.64 6.82
C GLY A 274 18.94 -8.36 6.14
N PRO A 275 18.70 -9.68 6.38
CA PRO A 275 17.57 -10.39 5.79
C PRO A 275 16.18 -9.82 6.14
N ASN A 276 16.05 -9.07 7.23
CA ASN A 276 14.78 -8.48 7.65
C ASN A 276 14.40 -7.31 6.73
N TRP A 277 15.39 -6.63 6.14
CA TRP A 277 15.15 -5.52 5.22
C TRP A 277 14.20 -5.94 4.10
N GLN A 278 14.40 -7.10 3.47
CA GLN A 278 13.63 -7.59 2.31
C GLN A 278 12.12 -7.64 2.52
N ARG A 279 11.66 -7.80 3.76
CA ARG A 279 10.24 -7.96 4.09
C ARG A 279 9.76 -7.06 5.21
N GLY A 280 10.61 -6.20 5.75
CA GLY A 280 10.23 -5.25 6.78
C GLY A 280 9.77 -3.90 6.22
N HIS A 281 9.59 -2.94 7.12
CA HIS A 281 9.10 -1.59 6.83
C HIS A 281 10.17 -0.62 6.29
N TRP A 282 11.41 -1.07 6.14
CA TRP A 282 12.52 -0.22 5.70
C TRP A 282 12.25 0.46 4.36
N LEU A 283 12.44 1.78 4.34
CA LEU A 283 12.24 2.63 3.17
C LEU A 283 13.56 2.92 2.43
N THR A 284 14.67 2.88 3.15
CA THR A 284 16.02 3.08 2.61
C THR A 284 16.29 2.05 1.51
N GLY A 285 16.64 2.50 0.31
CA GLY A 285 16.86 1.65 -0.87
C GLY A 285 15.61 1.37 -1.71
N ARG A 286 14.41 1.44 -1.12
CA ARG A 286 13.14 1.18 -1.83
C ARG A 286 12.48 2.42 -2.41
N MET A 287 12.42 3.48 -1.61
CA MET A 287 11.70 4.72 -1.96
C MET A 287 12.27 5.44 -3.19
N GLY A 288 13.49 5.09 -3.61
CA GLY A 288 14.09 5.58 -4.85
C GLY A 288 13.45 5.02 -6.11
N GLY A 289 12.70 3.90 -6.02
CA GLY A 289 11.99 3.31 -7.15
C GLY A 289 10.86 4.20 -7.67
N GLY A 290 10.74 4.30 -9.00
CA GLY A 290 9.69 5.04 -9.67
C GLY A 290 8.37 4.26 -9.75
N SER A 291 7.24 4.95 -9.86
CA SER A 291 5.97 4.30 -10.21
C SER A 291 5.98 3.84 -11.66
N LEU A 292 5.58 2.59 -11.92
CA LEU A 292 5.40 2.08 -13.29
C LEU A 292 4.41 2.93 -14.08
N ALA A 293 3.29 3.31 -13.45
CA ALA A 293 2.27 4.17 -14.07
C ALA A 293 2.87 5.52 -14.46
N ALA A 294 3.62 6.16 -13.54
CA ALA A 294 4.26 7.44 -13.79
C ALA A 294 5.31 7.36 -14.91
N LEU A 295 6.11 6.28 -14.95
CA LEU A 295 7.11 6.06 -16.00
C LEU A 295 6.47 5.89 -17.38
N VAL A 296 5.44 5.05 -17.50
CA VAL A 296 4.72 4.84 -18.77
C VAL A 296 4.06 6.14 -19.22
N ARG A 297 3.43 6.88 -18.30
CA ARG A 297 2.84 8.19 -18.60
C ARG A 297 3.89 9.18 -19.11
N ASP A 298 5.03 9.30 -18.42
CA ASP A 298 6.15 10.17 -18.83
C ASP A 298 6.67 9.81 -20.24
N LEU A 299 6.84 8.51 -20.55
CA LEU A 299 7.24 8.07 -21.89
C LEU A 299 6.21 8.47 -22.97
N CYS A 300 4.91 8.38 -22.68
CA CYS A 300 3.86 8.83 -23.59
C CYS A 300 3.86 10.35 -23.79
N LEU A 301 3.99 11.13 -22.71
CA LEU A 301 4.01 12.60 -22.78
C LEU A 301 5.25 13.10 -23.52
N ARG A 302 6.41 12.50 -23.30
CA ARG A 302 7.65 12.78 -24.05
C ARG A 302 7.52 12.47 -25.54
N ALA A 303 6.65 11.54 -25.91
CA ALA A 303 6.30 11.25 -27.31
C ALA A 303 5.41 12.33 -27.96
N GLY A 304 4.91 13.29 -27.18
CA GLY A 304 3.95 14.30 -27.62
C GLY A 304 2.49 13.85 -27.57
N LEU A 305 2.16 12.74 -26.89
CA LEU A 305 0.76 12.37 -26.68
C LEU A 305 0.09 13.36 -25.71
N PRO A 306 -1.11 13.87 -26.02
CA PRO A 306 -1.87 14.68 -25.08
C PRO A 306 -2.20 13.86 -23.83
N GLU A 307 -2.01 14.47 -22.67
CA GLU A 307 -2.25 13.84 -21.38
C GLU A 307 -3.66 13.23 -21.27
N ALA A 308 -4.69 13.95 -21.74
CA ALA A 308 -6.08 13.48 -21.73
C ALA A 308 -6.33 12.17 -22.50
N ARG A 309 -5.37 11.70 -23.31
CA ARG A 309 -5.45 10.43 -24.07
C ARG A 309 -4.65 9.29 -23.43
N VAL A 310 -4.01 9.52 -22.30
CA VAL A 310 -3.14 8.55 -21.63
C VAL A 310 -3.74 8.21 -20.28
N ASP A 311 -4.19 6.97 -20.13
CA ASP A 311 -4.71 6.45 -18.87
C ASP A 311 -3.82 5.32 -18.37
N THR A 312 -3.09 5.60 -17.30
CA THR A 312 -2.18 4.66 -16.63
C THR A 312 -2.70 4.23 -15.26
N THR A 313 -3.93 4.59 -14.89
CA THR A 313 -4.52 4.30 -13.57
C THR A 313 -4.65 2.80 -13.31
N GLY A 314 -4.72 1.99 -14.38
CA GLY A 314 -4.76 0.54 -14.29
C GLY A 314 -3.40 -0.15 -14.17
N LEU A 315 -2.28 0.59 -14.11
CA LEU A 315 -0.93 0.05 -13.91
C LEU A 315 -0.52 0.07 -12.44
N THR A 316 0.15 -1.00 -12.03
CA THR A 316 0.65 -1.16 -10.66
C THR A 316 2.06 -1.74 -10.73
N GLY A 317 3.00 -1.18 -9.96
CA GLY A 317 4.37 -1.68 -9.92
C GLY A 317 5.37 -0.60 -9.51
N SER A 318 6.49 -1.06 -8.95
CA SER A 318 7.65 -0.25 -8.65
C SER A 318 8.75 -0.55 -9.66
N VAL A 319 9.45 0.47 -10.13
CA VAL A 319 10.55 0.36 -11.09
C VAL A 319 11.82 0.90 -10.42
N GLU A 320 12.72 0.00 -10.01
CA GLU A 320 13.95 0.40 -9.34
C GLU A 320 14.94 1.07 -10.30
N GLY A 321 15.01 0.59 -11.54
CA GLY A 321 15.78 1.23 -12.60
C GLY A 321 15.39 0.73 -13.98
N TYR A 322 15.35 1.63 -14.96
CA TYR A 322 15.11 1.30 -16.37
C TYR A 322 16.02 2.15 -17.27
N ILE A 323 16.78 1.48 -18.14
CA ILE A 323 17.79 2.12 -18.98
C ILE A 323 17.36 2.09 -20.45
N LEU A 324 17.29 3.26 -21.07
CA LEU A 324 17.16 3.40 -22.52
C LEU A 324 18.56 3.40 -23.16
N THR A 325 18.97 2.24 -23.68
CA THR A 325 20.34 2.05 -24.20
C THR A 325 20.53 2.51 -25.64
N ALA A 326 19.44 2.81 -26.35
CA ALA A 326 19.46 3.23 -27.75
C ALA A 326 18.32 4.22 -28.03
N LEU A 327 18.45 4.95 -29.14
CA LEU A 327 17.34 5.75 -29.66
C LEU A 327 16.27 4.79 -30.20
N GLU A 328 15.11 4.78 -29.54
CA GLU A 328 13.99 3.95 -29.93
C GLU A 328 12.66 4.69 -29.78
N SER A 329 11.60 4.12 -30.38
CA SER A 329 10.27 4.68 -30.21
C SER A 329 9.76 4.45 -28.79
N PRO A 330 8.96 5.38 -28.21
CA PRO A 330 8.31 5.17 -26.91
C PRO A 330 7.50 3.88 -26.83
N ARG A 331 6.91 3.44 -27.95
CA ARG A 331 6.24 2.13 -28.07
C ARG A 331 7.18 0.98 -27.77
N ALA A 332 8.41 1.00 -28.27
CA ALA A 332 9.40 -0.07 -28.05
C ALA A 332 9.81 -0.14 -26.56
N SER A 333 10.05 1.03 -25.95
CA SER A 333 10.37 1.14 -24.53
C SER A 333 9.24 0.61 -23.65
N ILE A 334 8.01 1.10 -23.89
CA ILE A 334 6.80 0.65 -23.19
C ILE A 334 6.54 -0.83 -23.42
N SER A 335 6.78 -1.37 -24.62
CA SER A 335 6.59 -2.81 -24.90
C SER A 335 7.56 -3.69 -24.10
N THR A 336 8.73 -3.18 -23.73
CA THR A 336 9.66 -3.89 -22.85
C THR A 336 9.15 -3.91 -21.42
N LEU A 337 8.66 -2.78 -20.92
CA LEU A 337 7.99 -2.70 -19.62
C LEU A 337 6.74 -3.59 -19.58
N ALA A 338 5.93 -3.60 -20.65
CA ALA A 338 4.71 -4.41 -20.78
C ALA A 338 4.99 -5.91 -20.67
N ARG A 339 6.10 -6.38 -21.24
CA ARG A 339 6.52 -7.78 -21.14
C ARG A 339 7.06 -8.14 -19.75
N HIS A 340 7.83 -7.25 -19.13
CA HIS A 340 8.39 -7.46 -17.79
C HIS A 340 7.30 -7.46 -16.71
N PHE A 341 6.49 -6.40 -16.65
CA PHE A 341 5.46 -6.20 -15.63
C PHE A 341 4.12 -6.87 -15.98
N GLY A 342 3.96 -7.37 -17.20
CA GLY A 342 2.74 -8.07 -17.62
C GLY A 342 1.52 -7.14 -17.72
N PHE A 343 1.58 -6.11 -18.55
CA PHE A 343 0.43 -5.25 -18.86
C PHE A 343 0.20 -5.13 -20.36
N ASP A 344 -0.98 -4.66 -20.74
CA ASP A 344 -1.35 -4.36 -22.12
C ASP A 344 -1.75 -2.89 -22.29
N ALA A 345 -1.60 -2.39 -23.51
CA ALA A 345 -2.09 -1.08 -23.92
C ALA A 345 -3.26 -1.29 -24.88
N VAL A 346 -4.45 -0.84 -24.49
CA VAL A 346 -5.68 -0.96 -25.29
C VAL A 346 -6.23 0.41 -25.61
N GLU A 347 -6.84 0.55 -26.78
CA GLU A 347 -7.64 1.75 -27.09
C GLU A 347 -9.06 1.53 -26.57
N SER A 348 -9.56 2.49 -25.80
CA SER A 348 -10.93 2.51 -25.30
C SER A 348 -11.38 3.95 -25.16
N GLU A 349 -12.54 4.27 -25.72
CA GLU A 349 -13.17 5.59 -25.60
C GLU A 349 -12.27 6.76 -26.05
N GLY A 350 -11.38 6.53 -27.02
CA GLY A 350 -10.45 7.55 -27.52
C GLY A 350 -9.22 7.77 -26.63
N GLN A 351 -9.02 6.95 -25.60
CA GLN A 351 -7.85 6.94 -24.73
C GLN A 351 -7.05 5.64 -24.94
N ILE A 352 -5.73 5.73 -24.72
CA ILE A 352 -4.89 4.56 -24.55
C ILE A 352 -4.91 4.22 -23.06
N ARG A 353 -5.55 3.11 -22.71
CA ARG A 353 -5.59 2.58 -21.35
C ARG A 353 -4.53 1.51 -21.19
N PHE A 354 -3.69 1.67 -20.17
CA PHE A 354 -2.68 0.70 -19.78
C PHE A 354 -3.19 -0.10 -18.58
N LEU A 355 -3.30 -1.42 -18.75
CA LEU A 355 -3.96 -2.31 -17.80
C LEU A 355 -3.09 -3.53 -17.48
N MET A 356 -2.90 -3.82 -16.20
CA MET A 356 -2.27 -5.07 -15.78
C MET A 356 -3.03 -6.30 -16.30
N ARG A 357 -2.30 -7.33 -16.71
CA ARG A 357 -2.84 -8.66 -17.03
C ARG A 357 -3.25 -9.39 -15.75
N GLY A 358 -4.00 -10.48 -15.90
CA GLY A 358 -4.40 -11.34 -14.79
C GLY A 358 -5.57 -10.79 -13.96
N ARG A 359 -6.27 -9.76 -14.44
CA ARG A 359 -7.55 -9.31 -13.88
C ARG A 359 -8.63 -10.38 -14.02
N GLY A 360 -9.63 -10.33 -13.14
CA GLY A 360 -10.81 -11.19 -13.21
C GLY A 360 -11.59 -11.02 -14.51
N ALA A 361 -12.39 -12.03 -14.86
CA ALA A 361 -13.26 -11.95 -16.02
C ALA A 361 -14.28 -10.81 -15.85
N VAL A 362 -14.34 -9.91 -16.84
CA VAL A 362 -15.28 -8.76 -16.84
C VAL A 362 -16.63 -9.11 -17.46
N VAL A 363 -16.69 -10.19 -18.24
CA VAL A 363 -17.90 -10.69 -18.87
C VAL A 363 -17.83 -12.21 -18.96
N SER A 364 -18.96 -12.87 -18.68
CA SER A 364 -19.16 -14.29 -18.98
C SER A 364 -20.13 -14.38 -20.14
N LEU A 365 -19.68 -14.97 -21.25
CA LEU A 365 -20.50 -15.19 -22.43
C LEU A 365 -20.82 -16.67 -22.54
N THR A 366 -22.09 -16.96 -22.80
CA THR A 366 -22.57 -18.27 -23.19
C THR A 366 -22.55 -18.40 -24.71
N HIS A 367 -22.80 -19.61 -25.22
CA HIS A 367 -22.90 -19.83 -26.67
C HIS A 367 -24.00 -18.97 -27.32
N ASP A 368 -25.09 -18.73 -26.60
CA ASP A 368 -26.24 -17.97 -27.10
C ASP A 368 -25.95 -16.46 -27.20
N ASP A 369 -24.90 -15.97 -26.53
CA ASP A 369 -24.44 -14.58 -26.62
C ASP A 369 -23.55 -14.32 -27.85
N LEU A 370 -23.13 -15.37 -28.55
CA LEU A 370 -22.22 -15.27 -29.69
C LEU A 370 -22.97 -14.96 -30.98
N VAL A 371 -22.30 -14.25 -31.89
CA VAL A 371 -22.84 -13.92 -33.22
C VAL A 371 -22.18 -14.79 -34.28
N ALA A 372 -22.99 -15.42 -35.13
CA ALA A 372 -22.50 -16.26 -36.22
C ALA A 372 -21.62 -15.44 -37.20
N PRO A 373 -20.42 -15.94 -37.57
CA PRO A 373 -19.59 -15.30 -38.59
C PRO A 373 -20.23 -15.45 -39.98
N ARG A 374 -19.71 -14.71 -40.96
CA ARG A 374 -20.17 -14.83 -42.37
C ARG A 374 -19.89 -16.22 -42.96
N GLU A 375 -18.78 -16.83 -42.55
CA GLU A 375 -18.37 -18.18 -42.91
C GLU A 375 -17.63 -18.81 -41.72
N GLY A 376 -17.73 -20.13 -41.56
CA GLY A 376 -17.08 -20.88 -40.48
C GLY A 376 -17.97 -21.12 -39.25
N ASP A 377 -17.37 -21.74 -38.23
CA ASP A 377 -18.03 -22.03 -36.96
C ASP A 377 -18.08 -20.79 -36.06
N ILE A 378 -19.09 -20.72 -35.19
CA ILE A 378 -19.29 -19.59 -34.26
C ILE A 378 -18.19 -19.45 -33.21
N LEU A 379 -17.43 -20.51 -32.96
CA LEU A 379 -16.27 -20.53 -32.07
C LEU A 379 -15.19 -21.43 -32.68
N GLU A 380 -14.00 -20.88 -32.91
CA GLU A 380 -12.82 -21.63 -33.33
C GLU A 380 -11.79 -21.66 -32.20
N LEU A 381 -11.36 -22.85 -31.79
CA LEU A 381 -10.33 -23.04 -30.77
C LEU A 381 -9.04 -23.55 -31.42
N VAL A 382 -8.06 -22.66 -31.56
CA VAL A 382 -6.76 -22.99 -32.16
C VAL A 382 -5.76 -23.33 -31.06
N ARG A 383 -5.26 -24.57 -31.06
CA ARG A 383 -4.18 -25.00 -30.16
C ARG A 383 -2.84 -24.91 -30.89
N ALA A 384 -1.90 -24.12 -30.35
CA ALA A 384 -0.54 -24.06 -30.87
C ALA A 384 0.18 -25.42 -30.76
N GLN A 385 1.12 -25.67 -31.67
CA GLN A 385 1.89 -26.91 -31.66
C GLN A 385 2.86 -26.92 -30.47
N GLU A 386 2.88 -28.02 -29.69
CA GLU A 386 3.70 -28.11 -28.46
C GLU A 386 5.19 -27.82 -28.71
N THR A 387 5.71 -28.27 -29.86
CA THR A 387 7.10 -28.06 -30.26
C THR A 387 7.44 -26.60 -30.61
N GLU A 388 6.45 -25.72 -30.73
CA GLU A 388 6.65 -24.28 -30.94
C GLU A 388 6.66 -23.49 -29.64
N LEU A 389 6.12 -24.05 -28.56
CA LEU A 389 6.11 -23.42 -27.24
C LEU A 389 7.48 -23.60 -26.56
N PRO A 390 7.99 -22.60 -25.82
CA PRO A 390 9.30 -22.71 -25.16
C PRO A 390 9.27 -23.75 -24.04
N GLN A 391 10.27 -24.62 -23.99
CA GLN A 391 10.54 -25.45 -22.80
C GLN A 391 11.08 -24.59 -21.66
N ALA A 392 11.99 -23.67 -21.97
CA ALA A 392 12.61 -22.79 -21.00
C ALA A 392 12.59 -21.33 -21.48
N LEU A 393 12.42 -20.43 -20.51
CA LEU A 393 12.55 -18.99 -20.66
C LEU A 393 13.75 -18.54 -19.85
N LYS A 394 14.66 -17.83 -20.50
CA LYS A 394 15.83 -17.25 -19.87
C LYS A 394 15.72 -15.74 -19.90
N TRP A 395 15.81 -15.10 -18.75
CA TRP A 395 15.83 -13.66 -18.66
C TRP A 395 17.21 -13.19 -18.23
N GLN A 396 17.71 -12.19 -18.93
CA GLN A 396 18.88 -11.43 -18.54
C GLN A 396 18.42 -10.10 -17.95
N VAL A 397 18.77 -9.84 -16.70
CA VAL A 397 18.35 -8.66 -15.93
C VAL A 397 19.55 -8.05 -15.22
N THR A 398 19.39 -6.83 -14.70
CA THR A 398 20.38 -6.19 -13.84
C THR A 398 20.01 -6.37 -12.37
N ARG A 399 20.95 -6.80 -11.53
CA ARG A 399 20.70 -6.99 -10.09
C ARG A 399 20.75 -5.66 -9.35
N ALA A 400 19.65 -5.24 -8.78
CA ALA A 400 19.58 -3.93 -8.14
C ALA A 400 20.21 -3.87 -6.73
N GLU A 401 20.23 -5.00 -6.02
CA GLU A 401 20.75 -5.10 -4.64
C GLU A 401 22.28 -5.24 -4.53
N GLY A 402 23.01 -5.15 -5.65
CA GLY A 402 24.47 -5.31 -5.70
C GLY A 402 25.13 -4.24 -6.58
N ASP A 403 26.26 -4.58 -7.19
CA ASP A 403 27.02 -3.66 -8.06
C ASP A 403 26.40 -3.49 -9.46
N TYR A 404 25.08 -3.69 -9.60
CA TYR A 404 24.37 -3.68 -10.89
C TYR A 404 24.94 -4.68 -11.91
N ASP A 405 25.47 -5.80 -11.43
CA ASP A 405 25.91 -6.89 -12.28
C ASP A 405 24.73 -7.53 -13.03
N THR A 406 25.04 -8.12 -14.18
CA THR A 406 24.08 -8.91 -14.93
C THR A 406 23.77 -10.21 -14.20
N ALA A 407 22.48 -10.52 -14.04
CA ALA A 407 21.98 -11.83 -13.67
C ALA A 407 21.29 -12.52 -14.85
N GLN A 408 21.34 -13.85 -14.85
CA GLN A 408 20.51 -14.68 -15.71
C GLN A 408 19.69 -15.64 -14.86
N VAL A 409 18.37 -15.62 -15.07
CA VAL A 409 17.42 -16.51 -14.42
C VAL A 409 16.76 -17.39 -15.47
N GLU A 410 16.36 -18.60 -15.07
CA GLU A 410 15.71 -19.57 -15.95
C GLU A 410 14.47 -20.15 -15.27
N ALA A 411 13.34 -20.08 -15.97
CA ALA A 411 12.16 -20.87 -15.67
C ALA A 411 11.98 -21.96 -16.73
N ARG A 412 11.68 -23.19 -16.31
CA ARG A 412 11.54 -24.34 -17.21
C ARG A 412 10.27 -25.15 -16.93
N ARG A 413 9.60 -25.57 -18.01
CA ARG A 413 8.51 -26.55 -17.94
C ARG A 413 9.10 -27.96 -17.80
N ILE A 414 8.64 -28.72 -16.81
CA ILE A 414 9.20 -30.03 -16.45
C ILE A 414 8.63 -31.17 -17.32
N THR A 415 7.39 -31.03 -17.79
CA THR A 415 6.64 -32.11 -18.46
C THR A 415 6.25 -31.70 -19.88
N VAL A 416 7.23 -31.54 -20.78
CA VAL A 416 7.00 -31.13 -22.18
C VAL A 416 8.00 -31.80 -23.13
N ASP A 417 7.57 -32.06 -24.37
CA ASP A 417 8.43 -32.61 -25.43
C ASP A 417 9.21 -31.51 -26.18
N SER A 418 8.89 -30.24 -25.94
CA SER A 418 9.64 -29.12 -26.50
C SER A 418 11.06 -29.07 -25.95
N THR A 419 12.00 -28.65 -26.77
CA THR A 419 13.40 -28.36 -26.40
C THR A 419 13.76 -26.89 -26.68
N ARG A 420 12.78 -26.06 -27.04
CA ARG A 420 13.03 -24.65 -27.40
C ARG A 420 13.34 -23.84 -26.16
N VAL A 421 14.41 -23.05 -26.25
CA VAL A 421 14.76 -22.06 -25.23
C VAL A 421 14.57 -20.67 -25.83
N THR A 422 13.74 -19.86 -25.17
CA THR A 422 13.58 -18.44 -25.52
C THR A 422 14.39 -17.62 -24.53
N SER A 423 15.18 -16.67 -25.02
CA SER A 423 15.98 -15.78 -24.19
C SER A 423 15.57 -14.34 -24.44
N GLU A 424 15.38 -13.58 -23.37
CA GLU A 424 15.08 -12.15 -23.42
C GLU A 424 16.04 -11.39 -22.50
N ALA A 425 16.36 -10.15 -22.87
CA ALA A 425 17.12 -9.24 -22.04
C ALA A 425 16.25 -8.04 -21.70
N PHE A 426 16.13 -7.74 -20.41
CA PHE A 426 15.42 -6.59 -19.90
C PHE A 426 16.45 -5.59 -19.34
N PRO A 427 16.54 -4.36 -19.88
CA PRO A 427 17.40 -3.32 -19.33
C PRO A 427 16.74 -2.67 -18.10
N ILE A 428 16.29 -3.53 -17.18
CA ILE A 428 15.57 -3.19 -15.95
C ILE A 428 16.40 -3.73 -14.78
N ALA A 429 16.58 -2.89 -13.77
CA ALA A 429 17.15 -3.30 -12.49
C ALA A 429 16.02 -3.92 -11.66
N VAL A 430 16.22 -5.17 -11.22
CA VAL A 430 15.26 -5.91 -10.41
C VAL A 430 15.97 -6.61 -9.25
N PRO A 431 15.27 -6.81 -8.12
CA PRO A 431 15.75 -7.69 -7.08
C PRO A 431 15.74 -9.16 -7.57
N PRO A 432 16.68 -10.01 -7.11
CA PRO A 432 16.78 -11.39 -7.57
C PRO A 432 15.52 -12.24 -7.34
N GLU A 433 14.72 -11.96 -6.31
CA GLU A 433 13.46 -12.67 -6.06
C GLU A 433 12.33 -12.31 -7.02
N GLU A 434 12.39 -11.15 -7.69
CA GLU A 434 11.39 -10.75 -8.70
C GLU A 434 11.68 -11.41 -10.07
N ALA A 435 12.96 -11.68 -10.36
CA ALA A 435 13.43 -12.29 -11.60
C ALA A 435 13.28 -13.82 -11.59
#